data_AF-A0A5Q0QI92-F1
#
_entry.id   AF-A0A5Q0QI92-F1
#
_cell.length_a   1.000
_cell.length_b   1.000
_cell.length_c   1.000
_cell.angle_alpha   90.00
_cell.angle_beta   90.00
_cell.angle_gamma   90.00
#
_symmetry.space_group_name_H-M   'P 1'
#
loop_
_entity.id
_entity.type
_entity.pdbx_description
1 polymer ?
#
loop_
_entity_poly.entity_id
_entity_poly.type
_entity_poly.pdbx_seq_one_letter_code
_entity_poly.pdbx_strand_id
1 'polypeptide(L)'
;MQAGSKFIQLMSRLSRRIRWNFKQENRFGSAGVARAAFALLLLGLFLYVVLDSRLYPWEYASLQRATGVALQQSAEHRFQLRAEAPENFRIRAFCRYMDSLNSSPQGKKTYDSIMERRPGLLDSARNLLYHYN
;
A
#
# COMPACT_ATOMS: atom_id res chain seq x y z
N MET A 1 -6.14 1.61 -70.09
CA MET A 1 -4.79 1.11 -69.71
C MET A 1 -4.01 2.04 -68.75
N GLN A 2 -4.67 2.93 -67.97
CA GLN A 2 -3.98 3.95 -67.16
C GLN A 2 -3.78 3.58 -65.67
N ALA A 3 -4.46 2.53 -65.19
CA ALA A 3 -4.40 2.09 -63.78
C ALA A 3 -3.10 1.33 -63.44
N GLY A 4 -2.56 0.54 -64.37
CA GLY A 4 -1.33 -0.24 -64.14
C GLY A 4 -0.09 0.64 -63.92
N SER A 5 0.00 1.78 -64.61
CA SER A 5 1.11 2.74 -64.47
C SER A 5 1.20 3.35 -63.06
N LYS A 6 0.05 3.70 -62.47
CA LYS A 6 -0.01 4.29 -61.12
C LYS A 6 0.35 3.26 -60.05
N PHE A 7 -0.08 2.00 -60.22
CA PHE A 7 0.26 0.91 -59.31
C PHE A 7 1.76 0.62 -59.31
N ILE A 8 2.38 0.57 -60.50
CA ILE A 8 3.84 0.36 -60.64
C ILE A 8 4.62 1.53 -60.02
N GLN A 9 4.17 2.78 -60.19
CA GLN A 9 4.79 3.92 -59.51
C GLN A 9 4.66 3.85 -57.99
N LEU A 10 3.49 3.46 -57.48
CA LEU A 10 3.26 3.32 -56.03
C LEU A 10 4.15 2.22 -55.42
N MET A 11 4.24 1.08 -56.09
CA MET A 11 5.08 -0.05 -55.66
C MET A 11 6.58 0.31 -55.70
N SER A 12 7.01 1.13 -56.66
CA SER A 12 8.40 1.62 -56.72
C SER A 12 8.76 2.62 -55.60
N ARG A 13 7.76 3.31 -55.04
CA ARG A 13 7.92 4.22 -53.89
C ARG A 13 7.93 3.46 -52.58
N LEU A 14 7.07 2.44 -52.46
CA LEU A 14 7.02 1.55 -51.29
C LEU A 14 8.28 0.70 -51.18
N SER A 15 8.77 0.12 -52.27
CA SER A 15 9.99 -0.69 -52.26
C SER A 15 11.24 0.11 -51.88
N ARG A 16 11.32 1.39 -52.28
CA ARG A 16 12.40 2.29 -51.86
C ARG A 16 12.35 2.65 -50.38
N ARG A 17 11.15 2.77 -49.79
CA ARG A 17 11.00 3.00 -48.33
C ARG A 17 11.34 1.75 -47.51
N ILE A 18 10.89 0.57 -47.93
CA ILE A 18 11.19 -0.69 -47.23
C ILE A 18 12.70 -0.98 -47.26
N ARG A 19 13.36 -0.76 -48.40
CA ARG A 19 14.81 -0.94 -48.53
C ARG A 19 15.62 0.04 -47.66
N TRP A 20 15.10 1.25 -47.43
CA TRP A 20 15.74 2.23 -46.52
C TRP A 20 15.67 1.80 -45.05
N ASN A 21 14.56 1.18 -44.62
CA ASN A 21 14.44 0.63 -43.27
C ASN A 21 15.32 -0.61 -43.06
N PHE A 22 15.44 -1.49 -44.07
CA PHE A 22 16.27 -2.69 -43.95
C PHE A 22 17.78 -2.39 -43.99
N LYS A 23 18.21 -1.33 -44.69
CA LYS A 23 19.61 -0.90 -44.72
C LYS A 23 20.07 -0.21 -43.41
N GLN A 24 19.13 0.17 -42.54
CA GLN A 24 19.42 0.66 -41.19
C GLN A 24 19.63 -0.47 -40.18
N GLU A 25 19.20 -1.70 -40.50
CA GLU A 25 19.25 -2.84 -39.58
C GLU A 25 20.67 -3.37 -39.36
N ASN A 26 21.58 -3.19 -40.33
CA ASN A 26 23.01 -3.49 -40.18
C ASN A 26 23.84 -2.35 -39.54
N ARG A 27 23.20 -1.29 -39.02
CA ARG A 27 23.89 -0.22 -38.28
C ARG A 27 23.66 -0.25 -36.77
N PHE A 28 22.79 -1.13 -36.29
CA PHE A 28 22.75 -1.44 -34.87
C PHE A 28 23.89 -2.41 -34.59
N GLY A 29 25.09 -1.86 -34.32
CA GLY A 29 26.17 -2.65 -33.74
C GLY A 29 25.71 -3.37 -32.47
N SER A 30 26.56 -4.19 -31.84
CA SER A 30 26.22 -4.89 -30.59
C SER A 30 25.54 -3.99 -29.53
N ALA A 31 25.93 -2.72 -29.47
CA ALA A 31 25.32 -1.70 -28.62
C ALA A 31 23.85 -1.35 -28.98
N GLY A 32 23.47 -1.38 -30.26
CA GLY A 32 22.10 -1.14 -30.72
C GLY A 32 21.18 -2.30 -30.35
N VAL A 33 21.64 -3.54 -30.54
CA VAL A 33 20.92 -4.75 -30.10
C VAL A 33 20.79 -4.76 -28.57
N ALA A 34 21.84 -4.40 -27.84
CA ALA A 34 21.79 -4.29 -26.38
C ALA A 34 20.77 -3.24 -25.91
N ARG A 35 20.68 -2.08 -26.57
CA ARG A 35 19.67 -1.05 -26.26
C ARG A 35 18.25 -1.52 -26.55
N ALA A 36 18.04 -2.22 -27.67
CA ALA A 36 16.74 -2.78 -28.01
C ALA A 36 16.32 -3.87 -27.00
N ALA A 37 17.24 -4.76 -26.63
CA ALA A 37 16.99 -5.77 -25.60
C ALA A 37 16.68 -5.14 -24.23
N PHE A 38 17.43 -4.11 -23.84
CA PHE A 38 17.18 -3.37 -22.59
C PHE A 38 15.81 -2.68 -22.61
N ALA A 39 15.43 -2.06 -23.73
CA ALA A 39 14.12 -1.45 -23.89
C ALA A 39 12.98 -2.48 -23.78
N LEU A 40 13.16 -3.67 -24.36
CA LEU A 40 12.17 -4.76 -24.25
C LEU A 40 12.06 -5.31 -22.83
N LEU A 41 13.17 -5.45 -22.11
CA LEU A 41 13.16 -5.87 -20.71
C LEU A 41 12.46 -4.85 -19.81
N LEU A 42 12.74 -3.56 -20.00
CA LEU A 42 12.06 -2.51 -19.25
C LEU A 42 10.56 -2.47 -19.56
N LEU A 43 10.18 -2.61 -20.83
CA LEU A 43 8.79 -2.66 -21.23
C LEU A 43 8.07 -3.87 -20.64
N GLY A 44 8.72 -5.05 -20.67
CA GLY A 44 8.19 -6.28 -20.08
C GLY A 44 8.03 -6.17 -18.56
N LEU A 45 9.01 -5.62 -17.86
CA LEU A 45 8.94 -5.39 -16.41
C LEU A 45 7.83 -4.41 -16.05
N PHE A 46 7.68 -3.33 -16.81
CA PHE A 46 6.59 -2.37 -16.61
C PHE A 46 5.22 -3.03 -16.80
N LEU A 47 5.06 -3.81 -17.87
CA LEU A 47 3.82 -4.54 -18.14
C LEU A 47 3.52 -5.56 -17.04
N TYR A 48 4.55 -6.27 -16.57
CA TYR A 48 4.44 -7.23 -15.48
C TYR A 48 3.94 -6.56 -14.20
N VAL A 49 4.52 -5.43 -13.79
CA VAL A 49 4.08 -4.67 -12.60
C VAL A 49 2.64 -4.17 -12.76
N VAL A 50 2.28 -3.68 -13.94
CA VAL A 50 0.90 -3.22 -14.20
C VAL A 50 -0.09 -4.38 -14.14
N LEU A 51 0.25 -5.56 -14.67
CA LEU A 51 -0.60 -6.73 -14.58
C LEU A 51 -0.67 -7.27 -13.15
N ASP A 52 0.44 -7.35 -12.45
CA ASP A 52 0.53 -7.75 -11.04
C ASP A 52 -0.34 -6.86 -10.15
N SER A 53 -0.25 -5.53 -10.31
CA SER A 53 -1.09 -4.58 -9.58
C SER A 53 -2.60 -4.72 -9.86
N ARG A 54 -2.97 -5.29 -11.02
CA ARG A 54 -4.38 -5.54 -11.38
C ARG A 54 -4.87 -6.89 -10.90
N LEU A 55 -4.00 -7.89 -10.84
CA LEU A 55 -4.31 -9.27 -10.46
C LEU A 55 -4.25 -9.47 -8.94
N TYR A 56 -3.39 -8.72 -8.24
CA TYR A 56 -3.22 -8.77 -6.78
C TYR A 56 -3.40 -7.39 -6.14
N PRO A 57 -4.60 -6.79 -6.19
CA PRO A 57 -4.83 -5.43 -5.68
C PRO A 57 -4.74 -5.28 -4.14
N TRP A 58 -4.45 -6.34 -3.37
CA TRP A 58 -4.84 -6.38 -1.96
C TRP A 58 -3.73 -6.50 -0.90
N GLU A 59 -2.43 -6.43 -1.21
CA GLU A 59 -1.39 -6.60 -0.17
C GLU A 59 -0.40 -5.42 0.03
N TYR A 60 -0.51 -4.33 -0.74
CA TYR A 60 0.41 -3.17 -0.63
C TYR A 60 -0.19 -1.91 0.00
N ALA A 61 -1.42 -1.96 0.51
CA ALA A 61 -2.03 -0.83 1.23
C ALA A 61 -1.32 -0.48 2.55
N SER A 62 -0.37 -1.30 3.00
CA SER A 62 0.33 -1.14 4.29
C SER A 62 1.58 -0.26 4.25
N LEU A 63 2.08 0.17 3.08
CA LEU A 63 3.39 0.86 2.98
C LEU A 63 3.35 2.34 2.56
N GLN A 64 2.19 2.96 2.30
CA GLN A 64 2.14 4.33 1.76
C GLN A 64 1.47 5.42 2.61
N ARG A 65 1.13 5.19 3.88
CA ARG A 65 0.76 6.29 4.79
C ARG A 65 1.37 6.15 6.18
N ALA A 66 2.65 6.52 6.28
CA ALA A 66 3.20 7.06 7.53
C ALA A 66 2.66 8.48 7.81
N THR A 67 1.34 8.66 7.75
CA THR A 67 0.65 9.87 8.19
C THR A 67 -0.32 9.44 9.28
N GLY A 68 0.10 9.54 10.55
CA GLY A 68 -0.69 9.54 11.80
C GLY A 68 -1.77 8.46 12.05
N VAL A 69 -2.64 8.22 11.08
CA VAL A 69 -3.86 7.40 11.11
C VAL A 69 -3.57 5.89 11.01
N ALA A 70 -2.52 5.47 10.28
CA ALA A 70 -2.19 4.05 10.12
C ALA A 70 -1.63 3.39 11.39
N LEU A 71 -1.03 4.16 12.29
CA LEU A 71 -0.62 3.66 13.62
C LEU A 71 -1.82 3.30 14.48
N GLN A 72 -2.96 3.98 14.29
CA GLN A 72 -4.17 3.73 15.07
C GLN A 72 -4.87 2.45 14.60
N GLN A 73 -5.01 2.24 13.28
CA GLN A 73 -5.64 1.03 12.73
C GLN A 73 -4.79 -0.24 12.90
N SER A 74 -3.46 -0.15 12.83
CA SER A 74 -2.58 -1.30 13.08
C SER A 74 -2.54 -1.67 14.56
N ALA A 75 -2.62 -0.68 15.46
CA ALA A 75 -2.83 -0.91 16.87
C ALA A 75 -4.18 -1.58 17.13
N GLU A 76 -5.27 -1.08 16.54
CA GLU A 76 -6.63 -1.64 16.68
C GLU A 76 -6.74 -3.08 16.18
N HIS A 77 -6.17 -3.42 15.01
CA HIS A 77 -6.25 -4.77 14.45
C HIS A 77 -5.38 -5.77 15.22
N ARG A 78 -4.22 -5.34 15.74
CA ARG A 78 -3.39 -6.15 16.67
C ARG A 78 -4.04 -6.29 18.05
N PHE A 79 -4.82 -5.31 18.49
CA PHE A 79 -5.64 -5.38 19.70
C PHE A 79 -6.74 -6.42 19.51
N GLN A 80 -7.49 -6.35 18.41
CA GLN A 80 -8.61 -7.26 18.10
C GLN A 80 -8.20 -8.74 18.01
N LEU A 81 -7.03 -9.05 17.43
CA LEU A 81 -6.53 -10.43 17.32
C LEU A 81 -5.87 -10.95 18.61
N ARG A 82 -5.41 -10.07 19.51
CA ARG A 82 -4.77 -10.43 20.79
C ARG A 82 -5.73 -10.40 21.99
N ALA A 83 -6.93 -9.87 21.76
CA ALA A 83 -8.04 -9.77 22.69
C ALA A 83 -8.71 -11.09 23.09
N GLU A 84 -8.16 -12.23 22.68
CA GLU A 84 -8.68 -13.55 23.04
C GLU A 84 -8.43 -13.83 24.54
N ALA A 85 -9.32 -13.29 25.37
CA ALA A 85 -9.66 -13.61 26.78
C ALA A 85 -8.95 -12.90 27.96
N PRO A 86 -7.61 -12.80 28.11
CA PRO A 86 -7.03 -12.27 29.36
C PRO A 86 -6.96 -10.73 29.40
N GLU A 87 -7.00 -10.06 28.25
CA GLU A 87 -6.82 -8.60 28.17
C GLU A 87 -8.09 -7.82 28.55
N ASN A 88 -9.27 -8.27 28.10
CA ASN A 88 -10.56 -7.71 28.54
C ASN A 88 -10.67 -7.76 30.08
N PHE A 89 -10.31 -8.89 30.68
CA PHE A 89 -10.32 -9.04 32.15
C PHE A 89 -9.43 -7.99 32.83
N ARG A 90 -8.24 -7.74 32.29
CA ARG A 90 -7.30 -6.73 32.83
C ARG A 90 -7.87 -5.32 32.74
N ILE A 91 -8.46 -4.96 31.60
CA ILE A 91 -9.08 -3.63 31.40
C ILE A 91 -10.28 -3.46 32.34
N ARG A 92 -11.13 -4.48 32.46
CA ARG A 92 -12.27 -4.49 33.38
C ARG A 92 -11.83 -4.38 34.84
N ALA A 93 -10.80 -5.11 35.24
CA ALA A 93 -10.22 -5.03 36.59
C ALA A 93 -9.64 -3.63 36.88
N PHE A 94 -8.96 -3.03 35.89
CA PHE A 94 -8.46 -1.66 35.99
C PHE A 94 -9.58 -0.64 36.19
N CYS A 95 -10.66 -0.70 35.39
CA CYS A 95 -11.81 0.20 35.57
C CYS A 95 -12.43 0.06 36.96
N ARG A 96 -12.64 -1.18 37.44
CA ARG A 96 -13.15 -1.43 38.81
C ARG A 96 -12.23 -0.89 39.90
N TYR A 97 -10.91 -1.02 39.71
CA TYR A 97 -9.93 -0.46 40.63
C TYR A 97 -10.02 1.07 40.68
N MET A 98 -10.13 1.73 39.53
CA MET A 98 -10.31 3.19 39.46
C MET A 98 -11.61 3.66 40.11
N ASP A 99 -12.71 2.94 39.91
CA ASP A 99 -13.99 3.24 40.55
C ASP A 99 -13.93 3.04 42.08
N SER A 100 -13.21 2.01 42.55
CA SER A 100 -12.92 1.78 43.97
C SER A 100 -12.07 2.89 44.59
N LEU A 101 -11.03 3.36 43.88
CA LEU A 101 -10.22 4.49 44.34
C LEU A 101 -11.04 5.77 44.45
N ASN A 102 -11.91 6.06 43.48
CA ASN A 102 -12.72 7.28 43.49
C ASN A 102 -13.80 7.28 44.58
N SER A 103 -14.31 6.10 44.95
CA SER A 103 -15.33 5.95 45.99
C SER A 103 -14.78 5.96 47.42
N SER A 104 -13.48 5.72 47.61
CA SER A 104 -12.83 5.75 48.92
C SER A 104 -12.19 7.11 49.22
N PRO A 105 -12.41 7.72 50.40
CA PRO A 105 -11.77 8.97 50.80
C PRO A 105 -10.23 8.88 50.82
N GLN A 106 -9.69 7.71 51.15
CA GLN A 106 -8.24 7.46 51.14
C GLN A 106 -7.72 7.16 49.73
N GLY A 107 -8.53 6.53 48.88
CA GLY A 107 -8.20 6.21 47.49
C GLY A 107 -8.24 7.42 46.56
N LYS A 108 -9.02 8.45 46.90
CA LYS A 108 -9.22 9.63 46.06
C LYS A 108 -7.93 10.39 45.75
N LYS A 109 -7.02 10.51 46.72
CA LYS A 109 -5.70 11.14 46.48
C LYS A 109 -4.89 10.39 45.42
N THR A 110 -4.96 9.06 45.42
CA THR A 110 -4.30 8.22 44.42
C THR A 110 -5.00 8.33 43.07
N TYR A 111 -6.33 8.34 43.06
CA TYR A 111 -7.13 8.57 41.85
C TYR A 111 -6.75 9.89 41.18
N ASP A 112 -6.77 10.99 41.94
CA ASP A 112 -6.48 12.34 41.45
C ASP A 112 -5.05 12.42 40.90
N SER A 113 -4.06 11.82 41.58
CA SER A 113 -2.67 11.78 41.09
C SER A 113 -2.51 11.00 39.78
N ILE A 114 -3.27 9.91 39.59
CA ILE A 114 -3.24 9.14 38.34
C ILE A 114 -3.89 9.95 37.21
N MET A 115 -5.03 10.61 37.47
CA MET A 115 -5.74 11.42 36.48
C MET A 115 -4.98 12.68 36.09
N GLU A 116 -4.27 13.31 37.03
CA GLU A 116 -3.41 14.46 36.77
C GLU A 116 -2.24 14.10 35.84
N ARG A 117 -1.59 12.95 36.07
CA ARG A 117 -0.44 12.51 35.25
C ARG A 117 -0.85 11.93 33.89
N ARG A 118 -2.06 11.39 33.78
CA ARG A 118 -2.55 10.69 32.58
C ARG A 118 -4.00 11.08 32.27
N PRO A 119 -4.23 12.31 31.78
CA PRO A 119 -5.57 12.73 31.36
C PRO A 119 -6.08 11.83 30.23
N GLY A 120 -7.36 11.43 30.29
CA GLY A 120 -7.99 10.59 29.27
C GLY A 120 -7.68 9.09 29.34
N LEU A 121 -6.90 8.63 30.33
CA LEU A 121 -6.61 7.20 30.52
C LEU A 121 -7.87 6.38 30.81
N LEU A 122 -8.71 6.88 31.71
CA LEU A 122 -9.94 6.19 32.12
C LEU A 122 -10.94 6.12 30.95
N ASP A 123 -11.06 7.19 30.18
CA ASP A 123 -11.94 7.26 29.02
C ASP A 123 -11.49 6.30 27.91
N SER A 124 -10.17 6.25 27.64
CA SER A 124 -9.59 5.29 26.69
C SER A 124 -9.82 3.85 27.14
N ALA A 125 -9.61 3.54 28.42
CA ALA A 125 -9.86 2.21 28.97
C ALA A 125 -11.34 1.80 28.88
N ARG A 126 -12.26 2.73 29.16
CA ARG A 126 -13.70 2.51 29.01
C ARG A 126 -14.12 2.31 27.55
N ASN A 127 -13.55 3.09 26.63
CA ASN A 127 -13.80 2.92 25.21
C ASN A 127 -13.34 1.53 24.72
N LEU A 128 -12.15 1.10 25.12
CA LEU A 128 -11.66 -0.25 24.83
C LEU A 128 -12.59 -1.33 25.41
N LEU A 129 -13.08 -1.15 26.65
CA LEU A 129 -14.01 -2.09 27.26
C LEU A 129 -15.35 -2.17 26.52
N TYR A 130 -15.87 -1.05 26.02
CA TYR A 130 -17.10 -0.99 25.21
C TYR A 130 -16.96 -1.79 23.92
N HIS A 131 -15.81 -1.70 23.23
CA HIS A 131 -15.56 -2.43 22.00
C HIS A 131 -15.43 -3.95 22.17
N TYR A 132 -15.20 -4.45 23.39
CA TYR A 132 -15.02 -5.88 23.66
C TYR A 132 -16.24 -6.60 24.24
N ASN A 133 -17.33 -5.88 24.49
CA ASN A 133 -18.54 -6.40 25.14
C ASN A 133 -19.70 -6.48 24.15
#